data_AF-A0A820U4Z8-F1
#
_entry.id   AF-A0A820U4Z8-F1
#
_cell.length_a   1.000
_cell.length_b   1.000
_cell.length_c   1.000
_cell.angle_alpha   90.00
_cell.angle_beta   90.00
_cell.angle_gamma   90.00
#
_symmetry.space_group_name_H-M   'P 1'
#
loop_
_entity.id
_entity.type
_entity.pdbx_description
1 polymer ?
#
loop_
_entity_poly.entity_id
_entity_poly.type
_entity_poly.pdbx_seq_one_letter_code
_entity_poly.pdbx_strand_id
1 'polypeptide(L)'
;LKYHELYNENGQCYLLAPNGFQCTRYWMCQLHGDELADSMFKFCQRFRSLHLNEREFSLTLPLHMCSYDSTMEDKHIPQMLRSCYVYALYTELCHNRGRIDGKGMLHKVMKVLELLNPLTELYQKEAATRILVV
;
A
#
# COMPACT_ATOMS: atom_id res chain seq x y z
N LEU A 1 4.70 11.67 -15.45
CA LEU A 1 4.32 10.31 -15.91
C LEU A 1 2.79 10.22 -15.92
N LYS A 2 2.16 10.10 -17.11
CA LYS A 2 0.71 9.88 -17.22
C LYS A 2 0.45 8.41 -16.92
N TYR A 3 0.07 8.10 -15.69
CA TYR A 3 -0.26 6.74 -15.28
C TYR A 3 -1.67 6.40 -15.81
N HIS A 4 -1.76 5.85 -17.02
CA HIS A 4 -2.96 5.20 -17.56
C HIS A 4 -3.20 3.88 -16.84
N GLU A 5 -4.45 3.56 -16.51
CA GLU A 5 -4.84 2.24 -16.00
C GLU A 5 -4.09 1.17 -16.79
N LEU A 6 -3.29 0.34 -16.10
CA LEU A 6 -2.38 -0.59 -16.74
C LEU A 6 -3.20 -1.81 -17.16
N TYR A 7 -3.89 -1.66 -18.29
CA TYR A 7 -4.51 -2.76 -19.00
C TYR A 7 -3.48 -3.36 -19.95
N ASN A 8 -3.33 -4.68 -19.95
CA ASN A 8 -2.50 -5.36 -20.94
C ASN A 8 -3.17 -5.31 -22.33
N GLU A 9 -2.51 -5.85 -23.35
CA GLU A 9 -3.03 -5.90 -24.72
C GLU A 9 -4.39 -6.62 -24.84
N ASN A 10 -4.75 -7.42 -23.81
CA ASN A 10 -6.01 -8.14 -23.69
C ASN A 10 -7.06 -7.40 -22.83
N GLY A 11 -6.82 -6.15 -22.44
CA GLY A 11 -7.76 -5.36 -21.63
C GLY A 11 -7.85 -5.79 -20.16
N GLN A 12 -6.85 -6.51 -19.63
CA GLN A 12 -6.83 -6.96 -18.23
C GLN A 12 -5.96 -6.05 -17.37
N CYS A 13 -6.49 -5.64 -16.21
CA CYS A 13 -5.71 -4.91 -15.20
C CYS A 13 -4.56 -5.79 -14.66
N TYR A 14 -3.35 -5.23 -14.60
CA TYR A 14 -2.17 -5.92 -14.09
C TYR A 14 -1.33 -5.05 -13.13
N LEU A 15 -0.58 -5.73 -12.27
CA LEU A 15 0.50 -5.16 -11.46
C LEU A 15 1.83 -5.47 -12.15
N LEU A 16 2.70 -4.46 -12.29
CA LEU A 16 4.01 -4.64 -12.90
C LEU A 16 5.03 -5.01 -11.82
N ALA A 17 5.60 -6.20 -11.91
CA ALA A 17 6.69 -6.63 -11.04
C ALA A 17 8.02 -5.97 -11.45
N PRO A 18 9.03 -5.88 -10.55
CA PRO A 18 10.31 -5.23 -10.85
C PRO A 18 11.07 -5.81 -12.04
N ASN A 19 10.85 -7.08 -12.37
CA ASN A 19 11.43 -7.78 -13.51
C ASN A 19 10.67 -7.54 -14.83
N GLY A 20 9.67 -6.65 -14.84
CA GLY A 20 8.83 -6.37 -16.00
C GLY A 20 7.69 -7.38 -16.22
N PHE A 21 7.53 -8.37 -15.34
CA PHE A 21 6.43 -9.33 -15.43
C PHE A 21 5.09 -8.65 -15.11
N GLN A 22 4.12 -8.84 -16.00
CA GLN A 22 2.75 -8.35 -15.80
C GLN A 22 1.95 -9.37 -15.01
N CYS A 23 1.78 -9.12 -13.72
CA CYS A 23 0.97 -9.96 -12.86
C CYS A 23 -0.50 -9.55 -12.97
N THR A 24 -1.26 -10.27 -13.80
CA THR A 24 -2.71 -10.06 -13.94
C THR A 24 -3.44 -10.58 -12.71
N ARG A 25 -4.69 -10.12 -12.50
CA ARG A 25 -5.55 -10.68 -11.45
C ARG A 25 -5.68 -12.20 -11.59
N TYR A 26 -5.82 -12.70 -12.82
CA TYR A 26 -5.88 -14.13 -13.09
C TYR A 26 -4.66 -14.89 -12.54
N TRP A 27 -3.45 -14.43 -12.85
CA TRP A 27 -2.23 -15.06 -12.34
C TRP A 27 -2.11 -14.96 -10.83
N MET A 28 -2.47 -13.82 -10.24
CA MET A 28 -2.52 -13.67 -8.79
C MET A 28 -3.51 -14.65 -8.14
N CYS A 29 -4.69 -14.86 -8.73
CA CYS A 29 -5.65 -15.84 -8.21
C CYS A 29 -5.09 -17.28 -8.26
N GLN A 30 -4.41 -17.65 -9.34
CA GLN A 30 -3.76 -18.98 -9.45
C GLN A 30 -2.63 -19.14 -8.43
N LEU A 31 -1.87 -18.07 -8.20
CA LEU A 31 -0.70 -18.08 -7.32
C LEU A 31 -1.01 -17.80 -5.86
N HIS A 32 -2.16 -17.24 -5.50
CA HIS A 32 -2.42 -16.72 -4.15
C HIS A 32 -3.91 -16.74 -3.75
N GLY A 33 -4.75 -17.45 -4.49
CA GLY A 33 -6.19 -17.47 -4.25
C GLY A 33 -6.90 -16.16 -4.57
N ASP A 34 -8.24 -16.23 -4.64
CA ASP A 34 -9.07 -15.09 -5.05
C ASP A 34 -9.07 -13.95 -4.02
N GLU A 35 -9.06 -14.29 -2.73
CA GLU A 35 -9.18 -13.31 -1.64
C GLU A 35 -7.97 -12.36 -1.57
N LEU A 36 -6.75 -12.90 -1.63
CA LEU A 36 -5.53 -12.10 -1.60
C LEU A 36 -5.38 -11.30 -2.90
N ALA A 37 -5.66 -11.93 -4.06
CA ALA A 37 -5.62 -11.25 -5.35
C ALA A 37 -6.58 -10.05 -5.38
N ASP A 38 -7.83 -10.23 -4.98
CA ASP A 38 -8.81 -9.14 -4.94
C ASP A 38 -8.42 -8.03 -3.97
N SER A 39 -7.93 -8.39 -2.80
CA SER A 39 -7.51 -7.42 -1.78
C SER A 39 -6.31 -6.60 -2.27
N MET A 40 -5.34 -7.23 -2.93
CA MET A 40 -4.18 -6.57 -3.51
C MET A 40 -4.58 -5.58 -4.62
N PHE A 41 -5.40 -6.03 -5.57
CA PHE A 41 -5.85 -5.16 -6.67
C PHE A 41 -6.71 -3.98 -6.16
N LYS A 42 -7.60 -4.22 -5.18
CA LYS A 42 -8.37 -3.14 -4.54
C LYS A 42 -7.48 -2.15 -3.81
N PHE A 43 -6.45 -2.63 -3.10
CA PHE A 43 -5.47 -1.76 -2.45
C PHE A 43 -4.73 -0.91 -3.48
N CYS A 44 -4.15 -1.52 -4.52
CA CYS A 44 -3.40 -0.80 -5.54
C CYS A 44 -4.27 0.25 -6.25
N GLN A 45 -5.54 -0.07 -6.55
CA GLN A 45 -6.46 0.88 -7.17
C GLN A 45 -6.76 2.08 -6.24
N ARG A 46 -7.05 1.82 -4.95
CA ARG A 46 -7.32 2.87 -3.96
C ARG A 46 -6.08 3.73 -3.67
N PHE A 47 -4.91 3.11 -3.62
CA PHE A 47 -3.66 3.82 -3.37
C PHE A 47 -3.29 4.70 -4.56
N ARG A 48 -3.47 4.20 -5.78
CA ARG A 48 -3.24 4.96 -7.00
C ARG A 48 -4.17 6.17 -7.15
N SER A 49 -5.43 6.06 -6.75
CA SER A 49 -6.40 7.17 -6.84
C SER A 49 -6.10 8.34 -5.91
N LEU A 50 -5.14 8.19 -4.99
CA LEU A 50 -4.62 9.29 -4.17
C LEU A 50 -3.81 10.31 -5.00
N HIS A 51 -3.32 9.90 -6.19
CA HIS A 51 -2.50 10.73 -7.07
C HIS A 51 -1.37 11.43 -6.31
N LEU A 52 -0.64 10.67 -5.49
CA LEU A 52 0.51 11.18 -4.75
C LEU A 52 1.66 11.47 -5.72
N ASN A 53 2.36 12.57 -5.50
CA ASN A 53 3.64 12.78 -6.18
C ASN A 53 4.74 11.90 -5.58
N GLU A 54 5.94 11.93 -6.16
CA GLU A 54 7.05 11.08 -5.73
C GLU A 54 7.43 11.29 -4.25
N ARG A 55 7.49 12.55 -3.78
CA ARG A 55 7.81 12.87 -2.39
C ARG A 55 6.73 12.40 -1.42
N GLU A 56 5.48 12.70 -1.75
CA GLU A 56 4.30 12.26 -0.99
C GLU A 56 4.27 10.73 -0.89
N PHE A 57 4.53 10.04 -2.00
CA PHE A 57 4.63 8.57 -2.07
C PHE A 57 5.77 8.03 -1.18
N SER A 58 6.98 8.57 -1.31
CA SER A 58 8.13 8.10 -0.53
C SER A 58 7.93 8.21 0.97
N LEU A 59 7.15 9.21 1.43
CA LEU A 59 6.81 9.38 2.84
C LEU A 59 5.79 8.33 3.35
N THR A 60 5.07 7.64 2.46
CA THR A 60 4.13 6.57 2.87
C THR A 60 4.83 5.28 3.29
N LEU A 61 6.02 4.99 2.74
CA LEU A 61 6.80 3.80 3.08
C LEU A 61 7.20 3.76 4.56
N PRO A 62 7.90 4.77 5.12
CA PRO A 62 8.29 4.76 6.52
C PRO A 62 7.09 4.83 7.46
N LEU A 63 5.98 5.45 7.04
CA LEU A 63 4.72 5.38 7.79
C LEU A 63 4.22 3.95 7.95
N HIS A 64 4.28 3.15 6.88
CA HIS A 64 3.93 1.75 6.96
C HIS A 64 4.94 0.96 7.81
N MET A 65 6.25 1.16 7.63
CA MET A 65 7.28 0.46 8.41
C MET A 65 7.25 0.77 9.91
N CYS A 66 6.87 1.99 10.29
CA CYS A 66 6.64 2.37 11.68
C CYS A 66 5.21 2.06 12.15
N SER A 67 4.46 1.23 11.43
CA SER A 67 3.18 0.72 11.89
C SER A 67 3.38 -0.27 13.02
N TYR A 68 2.45 -0.21 13.96
CA TYR A 68 2.52 -0.93 15.21
C TYR A 68 2.52 -2.44 14.96
N ASP A 69 3.61 -3.09 15.37
CA ASP A 69 3.60 -4.53 15.65
C ASP A 69 3.19 -4.72 17.11
N SER A 70 2.13 -5.51 17.33
CA SER A 70 1.66 -5.85 18.67
C SER A 70 2.71 -6.58 19.51
N THR A 71 3.66 -7.26 18.87
CA THR A 71 4.68 -8.07 19.53
C THR A 71 5.95 -7.29 19.91
N MET A 72 6.04 -6.00 19.56
CA MET A 72 7.19 -5.16 19.91
C MET A 72 7.17 -4.78 21.40
N GLU A 73 8.28 -5.00 22.11
CA GLU A 73 8.40 -4.64 23.54
C GLU A 73 8.57 -3.12 23.74
N ASP A 74 9.45 -2.47 22.96
CA ASP A 74 9.62 -1.01 22.96
C ASP A 74 8.93 -0.39 21.74
N LYS A 75 7.91 0.41 22.02
CA LYS A 75 7.08 1.09 21.02
C LYS A 75 7.39 2.57 20.91
N HIS A 76 8.22 3.12 21.79
CA HIS A 76 8.44 4.56 21.86
C HIS A 76 9.09 5.08 20.58
N ILE A 77 10.18 4.45 20.14
CA ILE A 77 10.93 4.90 18.96
C ILE A 77 10.07 4.80 17.68
N PRO A 78 9.42 3.65 17.37
CA PRO A 78 8.54 3.55 16.21
C PRO A 78 7.37 4.55 16.23
N GLN A 79 6.73 4.79 17.38
CA GLN A 79 5.64 5.77 17.49
C GLN A 79 6.11 7.21 17.29
N MET A 80 7.28 7.55 17.82
CA MET A 80 7.91 8.86 17.62
C MET A 80 8.23 9.07 16.13
N LEU A 81 8.90 8.10 15.50
CA LEU A 81 9.23 8.15 14.08
C LEU A 81 7.96 8.25 13.22
N ARG A 82 6.94 7.44 13.51
CA ARG A 82 5.64 7.51 12.83
C ARG A 82 5.05 8.92 12.92
N SER A 83 5.07 9.53 14.10
CA SER A 83 4.57 10.89 14.30
C SER A 83 5.34 11.93 13.48
N CYS A 84 6.68 11.82 13.42
CA CYS A 84 7.51 12.66 12.57
C CYS A 84 7.16 12.51 11.09
N TYR A 85 6.99 11.29 10.60
CA TYR A 85 6.63 11.05 9.19
C TYR A 85 5.19 11.49 8.88
N VAL A 86 4.25 11.38 9.82
CA VAL A 86 2.88 11.90 9.64
C VAL A 86 2.93 13.41 9.48
N TYR A 87 3.72 14.09 10.32
CA TYR A 87 3.88 15.54 10.23
C TYR A 87 4.58 15.97 8.94
N ALA A 88 5.61 15.26 8.52
CA ALA A 88 6.30 15.51 7.25
C ALA A 88 5.36 15.37 6.05
N LEU A 89 4.59 14.27 6.00
CA LEU A 89 3.61 14.05 4.94
C LEU A 89 2.50 15.11 4.95
N TYR A 90 1.98 15.45 6.14
CA TYR A 90 1.00 16.53 6.27
C TYR A 90 1.53 17.86 5.70
N THR A 91 2.77 18.21 6.05
CA THR A 91 3.41 19.45 5.60
C THR A 91 3.59 19.47 4.08
N GLU A 92 4.06 18.36 3.49
CA GLU A 92 4.22 18.23 2.04
C GLU A 92 2.86 18.31 1.31
N LEU A 93 1.85 17.61 1.82
CA LEU A 93 0.49 17.66 1.27
C LEU A 93 -0.11 19.07 1.34
N CYS A 94 0.08 19.77 2.46
CA CYS A 94 -0.39 21.15 2.61
C CYS A 94 0.39 22.12 1.73
N HIS A 95 1.68 21.89 1.50
CA HIS A 95 2.48 22.69 0.58
C HIS A 95 1.96 22.56 -0.87
N ASN A 96 1.68 21.33 -1.31
CA ASN A 96 1.28 21.06 -2.69
C ASN A 96 -0.20 21.36 -2.98
N ARG A 97 -1.08 21.26 -1.97
CA ARG A 97 -2.54 21.26 -2.17
C ARG A 97 -3.27 22.33 -1.35
N GLY A 98 -2.56 23.05 -0.49
CA GLY A 98 -3.16 23.93 0.50
C GLY A 98 -3.65 23.18 1.75
N ARG A 99 -3.95 23.94 2.81
CA ARG A 99 -4.16 23.37 4.16
C ARG A 99 -5.37 22.45 4.28
N ILE A 100 -6.51 22.85 3.72
CA ILE A 100 -7.78 22.10 3.83
C ILE A 100 -7.66 20.77 3.06
N ASP A 101 -7.23 20.85 1.80
CA ASP A 101 -7.08 19.68 0.94
C ASP A 101 -5.94 18.77 1.41
N GLY A 102 -4.86 19.34 1.93
CA GLY A 102 -3.75 18.57 2.51
C GLY A 102 -4.19 17.72 3.70
N LYS A 103 -4.99 18.28 4.63
CA LYS A 103 -5.57 17.52 5.75
C LYS A 103 -6.50 16.41 5.25
N GLY A 104 -7.37 16.72 4.29
CA GLY A 104 -8.29 15.74 3.69
C GLY A 104 -7.54 14.61 2.99
N MET A 105 -6.45 14.93 2.28
CA MET A 105 -5.61 13.95 1.61
C MET A 105 -4.85 13.07 2.61
N LEU A 106 -4.29 13.64 3.68
CA LEU A 106 -3.64 12.87 4.73
C LEU A 106 -4.58 11.79 5.29
N HIS A 107 -5.83 12.17 5.59
CA HIS A 107 -6.84 11.22 6.08
C HIS A 107 -7.10 10.08 5.08
N LYS A 108 -7.17 10.40 3.78
CA LYS A 108 -7.32 9.39 2.72
C LYS A 108 -6.11 8.46 2.65
N VAL A 109 -4.89 9.00 2.72
CA VAL A 109 -3.65 8.21 2.73
C VAL A 109 -3.66 7.23 3.92
N MET A 110 -3.93 7.71 5.13
CA MET A 110 -3.96 6.87 6.33
C MET A 110 -4.97 5.72 6.20
N LYS A 111 -6.19 6.00 5.73
CA LYS A 111 -7.21 4.98 5.48
C LYS A 111 -6.80 3.92 4.46
N VAL A 112 -6.07 4.31 3.42
CA VAL A 112 -5.58 3.35 2.43
C VAL A 112 -4.44 2.51 3.01
N LEU A 113 -3.53 3.11 3.78
CA LEU A 113 -2.44 2.39 4.44
C LEU A 113 -2.92 1.38 5.49
N GLU A 114 -4.05 1.64 6.15
CA GLU A 114 -4.70 0.67 7.06
C GLU A 114 -5.08 -0.65 6.37
N LEU A 115 -5.30 -0.64 5.04
CA LEU A 115 -5.60 -1.84 4.27
C LEU A 115 -4.40 -2.78 4.13
N LEU A 116 -3.17 -2.30 4.39
CA LEU A 116 -1.97 -3.14 4.31
C LEU A 116 -1.90 -4.16 5.45
N ASN A 117 -2.47 -3.87 6.62
CA ASN A 117 -2.46 -4.79 7.75
C ASN A 117 -3.19 -6.11 7.44
N PRO A 118 -4.50 -6.10 7.08
CA PRO A 118 -5.20 -7.35 6.73
C PRO A 118 -4.61 -8.02 5.48
N LEU A 119 -4.04 -7.26 4.54
CA LEU A 119 -3.36 -7.83 3.37
C LEU A 119 -2.10 -8.60 3.78
N THR A 120 -1.35 -8.08 4.74
CA THR A 120 -0.15 -8.73 5.30
C THR A 120 -0.53 -10.01 6.04
N GLU A 121 -1.60 -9.98 6.84
CA GLU A 121 -2.13 -11.16 7.52
C GLU A 121 -2.61 -12.25 6.54
N LEU A 122 -3.33 -11.88 5.48
CA LEU A 122 -3.76 -12.80 4.43
C LEU A 122 -2.55 -13.45 3.74
N TYR A 123 -1.54 -12.66 3.39
CA TYR A 123 -0.31 -13.16 2.78
C TYR A 123 0.44 -14.13 3.71
N GLN A 124 0.56 -13.81 5.00
CA GLN A 124 1.20 -14.68 5.99
C GLN A 124 0.43 -16.00 6.16
N LYS A 125 -0.90 -15.96 6.22
CA LYS A 125 -1.76 -17.15 6.32
C LYS A 125 -1.60 -18.07 5.09
N GLU A 126 -1.60 -17.48 3.90
CA GLU A 126 -1.34 -18.22 2.67
C GLU A 126 0.04 -18.88 2.66
N ALA A 127 1.08 -18.12 3.03
CA ALA A 127 2.45 -18.62 3.09
C ALA A 127 2.57 -19.80 4.08
N ALA A 128 1.96 -19.69 5.26
CA ALA A 128 1.94 -20.76 6.27
C ALA A 128 1.22 -22.02 5.78
N THR A 129 0.13 -21.86 5.02
CA THR A 129 -0.64 -22.99 4.47
C THR A 129 0.17 -23.77 3.44
N ARG A 130 1.06 -23.12 2.69
CA ARG A 130 1.92 -23.78 1.68
C ARG A 130 3.08 -24.57 2.27
N ILE A 131 3.62 -24.13 3.41
CA ILE A 131 4.71 -24.83 4.10
C ILE A 131 4.22 -26.18 4.67
N LEU A 132 2.93 -26.30 4.96
CA LEU A 132 2.32 -27.52 5.51
C LEU A 132 1.97 -28.58 4.45
N VAL A 133 2.21 -28.33 3.16
CA VAL A 133 1.88 -29.23 2.04
C VAL A 133 3.15 -29.76 1.35
N VAL A 134 4.28 -29.81 2.05
CA VAL A 134 5.55 -30.38 1.55
C VAL A 134 5.93 -31.61 2.36
#